data_AF-A0A285X3U4-F1
#
_entry.id   AF-A0A285X3U4-F1
#
_cell.length_a   1.000
_cell.length_b   1.000
_cell.length_c   1.000
_cell.angle_alpha   90.00
_cell.angle_beta   90.00
_cell.angle_gamma   90.00
#
_symmetry.space_group_name_H-M   'P 1'
#
loop_
_entity.id
_entity.type
_entity.pdbx_description
1 polymer ?
#
loop_
_entity_poly.entity_id
_entity_poly.type
_entity_poly.pdbx_seq_one_letter_code
_entity_poly.pdbx_strand_id
1 'polypeptide(L)'
;MKKYILTFLILVAAVSSGISQEIKWMTMNEALAAQKKKPKKIFMDAYTTWCGPCKLLDQNTFSNKDVAQYINKHYYPVKFNAEGTEEVRYRELTFTNPDYDPNRKGRNSTHQFTRAMKITGYPSLVFFDEKGDLIGPIPGYRNPHQIELFLKLFKDEDYKQINTPEAFKEYSDSFTNEFEPAN
;
A
#
# COMPACT_ATOMS: atom_id res chain seq x y z
N MET A 1 -62.95 26.94 4.83
CA MET A 1 -62.28 25.70 5.28
C MET A 1 -60.83 25.74 4.77
N LYS A 2 -59.90 26.16 5.63
CA LYS A 2 -58.47 26.32 5.28
C LYS A 2 -57.80 24.95 5.34
N LYS A 3 -57.52 24.35 4.18
CA LYS A 3 -56.67 23.14 4.09
C LYS A 3 -55.22 23.59 4.19
N TYR A 4 -54.65 23.52 5.39
CA TYR A 4 -53.21 23.64 5.58
C TYR A 4 -52.56 22.38 4.98
N ILE A 5 -52.01 22.52 3.78
CA ILE A 5 -51.12 21.51 3.20
C ILE A 5 -49.82 21.65 3.98
N LEU A 6 -49.64 20.75 4.95
CA LEU A 6 -48.44 20.63 5.76
C LEU A 6 -47.37 19.99 4.88
N THR A 7 -46.56 20.81 4.20
CA THR A 7 -45.40 20.33 3.43
C THR A 7 -44.35 19.83 4.42
N PHE A 8 -44.33 18.52 4.64
CA PHE A 8 -43.30 17.83 5.43
C PHE A 8 -42.02 17.77 4.57
N LEU A 9 -41.17 18.79 4.70
CA LEU A 9 -39.84 18.81 4.11
C LEU A 9 -38.96 17.85 4.92
N ILE A 10 -38.91 16.57 4.50
CA ILE A 10 -37.92 15.61 5.01
C ILE A 10 -36.56 16.08 4.50
N LEU A 11 -35.84 16.82 5.33
CA LEU A 11 -34.42 17.04 5.15
C LEU A 11 -33.75 15.68 5.38
N VAL A 12 -33.50 14.93 4.31
CA VAL A 12 -32.64 13.75 4.34
C VAL A 12 -31.24 14.26 4.66
N ALA A 13 -30.91 14.32 5.96
CA ALA A 13 -29.54 14.42 6.39
C ALA A 13 -28.84 13.17 5.85
N ALA A 14 -28.03 13.34 4.79
CA ALA A 14 -27.09 12.33 4.36
C ALA A 14 -26.09 12.16 5.51
N VAL A 15 -26.41 11.25 6.43
CA VAL A 15 -25.47 10.76 7.43
C VAL A 15 -24.39 10.05 6.63
N SER A 16 -23.37 10.81 6.29
CA SER A 16 -22.13 10.29 5.73
C SER A 16 -21.42 9.61 6.87
N SER A 17 -21.95 8.47 7.33
CA SER A 17 -21.23 7.59 8.23
C SER A 17 -19.90 7.33 7.54
N GLY A 18 -18.83 7.83 8.14
CA GLY A 18 -17.47 7.65 7.65
C GLY A 18 -17.15 6.17 7.72
N ILE A 19 -17.53 5.42 6.68
CA ILE A 19 -17.09 4.06 6.48
C ILE A 19 -15.57 4.14 6.44
N SER A 20 -14.92 3.54 7.43
CA SER A 20 -13.48 3.30 7.38
C SER A 20 -13.21 2.60 6.05
N GLN A 21 -12.56 3.31 5.12
CA GLN A 21 -12.32 2.76 3.80
C GLN A 21 -11.13 1.83 3.91
N GLU A 22 -11.37 0.54 3.76
CA GLU A 22 -10.28 -0.43 3.65
C GLU A 22 -9.49 -0.22 2.35
N ILE A 23 -8.21 -0.57 2.36
CA ILE A 23 -7.39 -0.59 1.15
C ILE A 23 -7.90 -1.71 0.23
N LYS A 24 -8.09 -1.37 -1.04
CA LYS A 24 -8.58 -2.27 -2.09
C LYS A 24 -7.44 -3.12 -2.65
N TRP A 25 -6.87 -3.97 -1.81
CA TRP A 25 -5.74 -4.82 -2.15
C TRP A 25 -6.00 -5.68 -3.39
N MET A 26 -4.96 -5.86 -4.18
CA MET A 26 -4.92 -6.66 -5.40
C MET A 26 -3.75 -7.64 -5.33
N THR A 27 -3.78 -8.65 -6.20
CA THR A 27 -2.58 -9.43 -6.55
C THR A 27 -1.65 -8.60 -7.43
N MET A 28 -0.37 -9.00 -7.51
CA MET A 28 0.59 -8.29 -8.37
C MET A 28 0.16 -8.35 -9.85
N ASN A 29 -0.35 -9.51 -10.29
CA ASN A 29 -0.80 -9.71 -11.66
C ASN A 29 -2.00 -8.82 -12.03
N GLU A 30 -2.95 -8.65 -11.11
CA GLU A 30 -4.09 -7.74 -11.31
C GLU A 30 -3.65 -6.28 -11.39
N ALA A 31 -2.73 -5.86 -10.50
CA ALA A 31 -2.19 -4.50 -10.52
C ALA A 31 -1.47 -4.19 -11.84
N LEU A 32 -0.62 -5.11 -12.33
CA LEU A 32 0.06 -4.98 -13.63
C LEU A 32 -0.94 -4.95 -14.80
N ALA A 33 -1.98 -5.79 -14.76
CA ALA A 33 -3.02 -5.80 -15.79
C ALA A 33 -3.83 -4.49 -15.80
N ALA A 34 -4.13 -3.94 -14.63
CA ALA A 34 -4.82 -2.66 -14.49
C ALA A 34 -3.93 -1.50 -14.97
N GLN A 35 -2.65 -1.51 -14.62
CA GLN A 35 -1.65 -0.53 -15.02
C GLN A 35 -1.49 -0.44 -16.55
N LYS A 36 -1.51 -1.58 -17.25
CA LYS A 36 -1.52 -1.62 -18.73
C LYS A 36 -2.71 -0.88 -19.35
N LYS A 37 -3.86 -0.87 -18.68
CA LYS A 37 -5.08 -0.18 -19.14
C LYS A 37 -5.09 1.29 -18.75
N LYS A 38 -4.65 1.60 -17.53
CA LYS A 38 -4.58 2.95 -16.98
C LYS A 38 -3.27 3.11 -16.20
N PRO A 39 -2.27 3.81 -16.75
CA PRO A 39 -0.99 4.02 -16.08
C PRO A 39 -1.19 4.65 -14.69
N LYS A 40 -0.69 3.96 -13.67
CA LYS A 40 -0.67 4.37 -12.27
C LYS A 40 0.39 3.55 -11.54
N LYS A 41 1.09 4.15 -10.58
CA LYS A 41 2.12 3.47 -9.78
C LYS A 41 1.55 2.31 -8.96
N ILE A 42 2.37 1.30 -8.68
CA ILE A 42 2.02 0.18 -7.81
C ILE A 42 2.68 0.41 -6.45
N PHE A 43 1.90 0.24 -5.39
CA PHE A 43 2.38 0.19 -4.01
C PHE A 43 2.14 -1.22 -3.50
N MET A 44 3.18 -1.91 -3.05
CA MET A 44 3.09 -3.29 -2.57
C MET A 44 3.50 -3.38 -1.10
N ASP A 45 2.62 -3.91 -0.28
CA ASP A 45 2.93 -4.41 1.06
C ASP A 45 3.45 -5.84 0.96
N ALA A 46 4.74 -6.03 1.21
CA ALA A 46 5.36 -7.34 1.30
C ALA A 46 5.43 -7.81 2.76
N TYR A 47 4.65 -8.85 3.07
CA TYR A 47 4.49 -9.37 4.44
C TYR A 47 4.75 -10.88 4.52
N THR A 48 4.76 -11.42 5.74
CA THR A 48 4.64 -12.87 5.99
C THR A 48 3.65 -13.13 7.12
N THR A 49 3.08 -14.34 7.17
CA THR A 49 1.99 -14.68 8.10
C THR A 49 2.41 -14.68 9.58
N TRP A 50 3.69 -14.98 9.84
CA TRP A 50 4.28 -15.03 11.18
C TRP A 50 4.86 -13.69 11.64
N CYS A 51 4.93 -12.69 10.76
CA CYS A 51 5.55 -11.39 11.04
C CYS A 51 4.65 -10.53 11.96
N GLY A 52 5.06 -10.37 13.22
CA GLY A 52 4.39 -9.50 14.19
C GLY A 52 4.30 -8.03 13.74
N PRO A 53 5.41 -7.38 13.35
CA PRO A 53 5.38 -6.00 12.88
C PRO A 53 4.50 -5.77 11.64
N CYS A 54 4.33 -6.78 10.78
CA CYS A 54 3.43 -6.70 9.63
C CYS A 54 1.97 -6.59 10.08
N LYS A 55 1.57 -7.35 11.11
CA LYS A 55 0.23 -7.25 11.71
C LYS A 55 -0.01 -5.89 12.36
N LEU A 56 1.02 -5.32 13.00
CA LEU A 56 0.93 -3.96 13.56
C LEU A 56 0.80 -2.91 12.45
N LEU A 57 1.48 -3.08 11.31
CA LEU A 57 1.33 -2.19 10.16
C LEU A 57 -0.10 -2.20 9.63
N ASP A 58 -0.70 -3.40 9.48
CA ASP A 58 -2.10 -3.55 9.09
C ASP A 58 -3.04 -2.83 10.07
N GLN A 59 -2.84 -3.02 11.37
CA GLN A 59 -3.73 -2.55 12.42
C GLN A 59 -3.62 -1.05 12.70
N ASN A 60 -2.42 -0.48 12.62
CA ASN A 60 -2.16 0.89 13.07
C ASN A 60 -1.94 1.88 11.93
N THR A 61 -1.68 1.38 10.71
CA THR A 61 -1.33 2.22 9.56
C THR A 61 -2.26 2.00 8.40
N PHE A 62 -2.46 0.77 7.94
CA PHE A 62 -3.36 0.52 6.80
C PHE A 62 -4.85 0.62 7.14
N SER A 63 -5.20 0.56 8.43
CA SER A 63 -6.54 0.86 8.94
C SER A 63 -6.82 2.36 9.09
N ASN A 64 -5.79 3.22 9.03
CA ASN A 64 -5.96 4.66 9.09
C ASN A 64 -6.65 5.14 7.81
N LYS A 65 -7.69 5.95 7.98
CA LYS A 65 -8.58 6.38 6.89
C LYS A 65 -7.83 7.18 5.83
N ASP A 66 -6.94 8.09 6.21
CA ASP A 66 -6.23 8.95 5.27
C ASP A 66 -5.22 8.13 4.46
N VAL A 67 -4.50 7.22 5.13
CA VAL A 67 -3.59 6.26 4.48
C VAL A 67 -4.35 5.45 3.44
N ALA A 68 -5.47 4.83 3.83
CA ALA A 68 -6.22 3.96 2.93
C ALA A 68 -6.86 4.71 1.76
N GLN A 69 -7.41 5.91 2.01
CA GLN A 69 -7.94 6.77 0.97
C GLN A 69 -6.86 7.20 -0.02
N TYR A 70 -5.70 7.62 0.48
CA TYR A 70 -4.59 8.06 -0.36
C TYR A 70 -4.07 6.92 -1.23
N ILE A 71 -3.83 5.75 -0.63
CA ILE A 71 -3.37 4.56 -1.34
C ILE A 71 -4.36 4.17 -2.45
N ASN A 72 -5.65 4.04 -2.13
CA ASN A 72 -6.68 3.67 -3.10
C ASN A 72 -6.80 4.69 -4.26
N LYS A 73 -6.59 5.97 -3.97
CA LYS A 73 -6.65 7.04 -4.97
C LYS A 73 -5.44 7.01 -5.90
N HIS A 74 -4.24 6.97 -5.32
CA HIS A 74 -2.99 7.25 -6.03
C HIS A 74 -2.24 6.02 -6.53
N TYR A 75 -2.52 4.83 -5.99
CA TYR A 75 -1.80 3.60 -6.31
C TYR A 75 -2.72 2.47 -6.79
N TYR A 76 -2.11 1.46 -7.40
CA TYR A 76 -2.62 0.09 -7.37
C TYR A 76 -2.00 -0.61 -6.15
N PRO A 77 -2.76 -0.84 -5.07
CA PRO A 77 -2.23 -1.47 -3.87
C PRO A 77 -2.16 -3.00 -4.03
N VAL A 78 -1.00 -3.57 -3.79
CA VAL A 78 -0.74 -5.00 -3.82
C VAL A 78 -0.44 -5.50 -2.42
N LYS A 79 -1.06 -6.61 -2.03
CA LYS A 79 -0.73 -7.30 -0.78
C LYS A 79 -0.07 -8.63 -1.12
N PHE A 80 1.22 -8.73 -0.87
CA PHE A 80 2.03 -9.85 -1.33
C PHE A 80 2.64 -10.61 -0.15
N ASN A 81 2.31 -11.90 -0.05
CA ASN A 81 2.95 -12.79 0.92
C ASN A 81 4.31 -13.23 0.38
N ALA A 82 5.38 -12.70 0.97
CA ALA A 82 6.75 -12.90 0.55
C ALA A 82 7.28 -14.34 0.73
N GLU A 83 6.52 -15.19 1.42
CA GLU A 83 6.75 -16.64 1.57
C GLU A 83 5.55 -17.46 1.08
N GLY A 84 4.62 -16.83 0.33
CA GLY A 84 3.42 -17.47 -0.19
C GLY A 84 3.69 -18.34 -1.42
N THR A 85 2.61 -18.71 -2.10
CA THR A 85 2.61 -19.58 -3.29
C THR A 85 2.03 -18.89 -4.54
N GLU A 86 1.74 -17.59 -4.47
CA GLU A 86 1.18 -16.81 -5.58
C GLU A 86 2.12 -16.84 -6.79
N GLU A 87 1.65 -17.29 -7.95
CA GLU A 87 2.40 -17.13 -9.21
C GLU A 87 2.39 -15.66 -9.63
N VAL A 88 3.57 -15.04 -9.74
CA VAL A 88 3.72 -13.64 -10.19
C VAL A 88 4.33 -13.60 -11.58
N ARG A 89 3.62 -13.00 -12.54
CA ARG A 89 4.09 -12.76 -13.90
C ARG A 89 4.57 -11.33 -14.02
N TYR A 90 5.88 -11.15 -14.00
CA TYR A 90 6.51 -9.84 -14.02
C TYR A 90 7.53 -9.76 -15.14
N ARG A 91 7.28 -8.84 -16.08
CA ARG A 91 7.96 -8.77 -17.38
C ARG A 91 7.78 -10.11 -18.14
N GLU A 92 8.85 -10.62 -18.72
CA GLU A 92 8.88 -11.90 -19.44
C GLU A 92 9.15 -13.11 -18.51
N LEU A 93 9.10 -12.91 -17.19
CA LEU A 93 9.42 -13.94 -16.20
C LEU A 93 8.20 -14.32 -15.37
N THR A 94 8.14 -15.59 -15.00
CA THR A 94 7.18 -16.12 -14.04
C THR A 94 7.93 -16.53 -12.78
N PHE A 95 7.48 -16.02 -11.63
CA PHE A 95 8.05 -16.26 -10.32
C PHE A 95 7.10 -17.11 -9.48
N THR A 96 7.63 -18.13 -8.83
CA THR A 96 6.88 -19.02 -7.92
C THR A 96 7.65 -19.23 -6.62
N ASN A 97 7.16 -20.12 -5.75
CA ASN A 97 7.88 -20.58 -4.56
C ASN A 97 7.97 -22.12 -4.54
N PRO A 98 8.88 -22.72 -5.33
CA PRO A 98 8.96 -24.17 -5.50
C PRO A 98 9.36 -24.89 -4.21
N ASP A 99 10.08 -24.22 -3.31
CA ASP A 99 10.53 -24.78 -2.04
C ASP A 99 9.50 -24.57 -0.91
N TYR A 100 8.28 -24.14 -1.23
CA TYR A 100 7.23 -23.95 -0.23
C TYR A 100 6.79 -25.29 0.35
N ASP A 101 6.81 -25.40 1.67
CA ASP A 101 6.34 -26.60 2.38
C ASP A 101 5.00 -26.31 3.08
N PRO A 102 3.87 -26.90 2.63
CA PRO A 102 2.56 -26.66 3.23
C PRO A 102 2.42 -27.21 4.65
N ASN A 103 3.28 -28.15 5.06
CA ASN A 103 3.25 -28.75 6.39
C ASN A 103 4.14 -28.00 7.39
N ARG A 104 4.91 -27.02 6.94
CA ARG A 104 5.83 -26.27 7.77
C ARG A 104 5.10 -25.38 8.76
N LYS A 105 5.49 -25.46 10.03
CA LYS A 105 5.01 -24.56 11.09
C LYS A 105 5.99 -23.39 11.23
N GLY A 106 5.51 -22.16 11.02
CA GLY A 106 6.31 -20.94 11.15
C GLY A 106 6.79 -20.38 9.81
N ARG A 107 8.10 -20.07 9.71
CA ARG A 107 8.70 -19.46 8.51
C ARG A 107 8.78 -20.46 7.37
N ASN A 108 8.46 -20.03 6.16
CA ASN A 108 8.61 -20.82 4.95
C ASN A 108 9.78 -20.33 4.08
N SER A 109 10.01 -21.00 2.95
CA SER A 109 10.95 -20.56 1.93
C SER A 109 10.53 -19.19 1.36
N THR A 110 11.53 -18.36 1.07
CA THR A 110 11.32 -17.05 0.46
C THR A 110 10.92 -17.19 -1.01
N HIS A 111 9.78 -16.61 -1.37
CA HIS A 111 9.28 -16.57 -2.75
C HIS A 111 10.30 -15.96 -3.71
N GLN A 112 10.42 -16.49 -4.93
CA GLN A 112 11.41 -16.00 -5.90
C GLN A 112 11.22 -14.51 -6.24
N PHE A 113 9.96 -14.08 -6.37
CA PHE A 113 9.61 -12.67 -6.58
C PHE A 113 10.14 -11.75 -5.47
N THR A 114 10.08 -12.19 -4.20
CA THR A 114 10.65 -11.44 -3.06
C THR A 114 12.12 -11.12 -3.28
N ARG A 115 12.89 -12.12 -3.73
CA ARG A 115 14.33 -11.98 -4.02
C ARG A 115 14.56 -11.06 -5.21
N ALA A 116 13.75 -11.20 -6.27
CA ALA A 116 13.84 -10.35 -7.46
C ALA A 116 13.60 -8.88 -7.14
N MET A 117 12.70 -8.59 -6.18
CA MET A 117 12.39 -7.24 -5.70
C MET A 117 13.39 -6.71 -4.66
N LYS A 118 14.46 -7.47 -4.36
CA LYS A 118 15.51 -7.12 -3.37
C LYS A 118 14.96 -6.85 -1.97
N ILE A 119 13.87 -7.51 -1.59
CA ILE A 119 13.29 -7.39 -0.25
C ILE A 119 14.16 -8.17 0.73
N THR A 120 14.67 -7.50 1.76
CA THR A 120 15.60 -8.06 2.75
C THR A 120 15.02 -8.21 4.16
N GLY A 121 13.79 -7.70 4.38
CA GLY A 121 13.11 -7.78 5.67
C GLY A 121 11.62 -7.48 5.55
N TYR A 122 10.87 -7.77 6.62
CA TYR A 122 9.41 -7.67 6.65
C TYR A 122 8.92 -6.81 7.84
N PRO A 123 7.87 -6.00 7.69
CA PRO A 123 7.21 -5.68 6.41
C PRO A 123 8.15 -4.88 5.50
N SER A 124 7.84 -4.81 4.22
CA SER A 124 8.49 -3.87 3.31
C SER A 124 7.48 -3.20 2.38
N LEU A 125 7.58 -1.88 2.28
CA LEU A 125 6.79 -1.06 1.38
C LEU A 125 7.52 -0.97 0.04
N VAL A 126 6.98 -1.52 -1.03
CA VAL A 126 7.67 -1.61 -2.32
C VAL A 126 6.94 -0.78 -3.36
N PHE A 127 7.69 0.07 -4.07
CA PHE A 127 7.12 0.99 -5.05
C PHE A 127 7.57 0.63 -6.46
N PHE A 128 6.63 0.71 -7.40
CA PHE A 128 6.88 0.59 -8.83
C PHE A 128 6.30 1.79 -9.56
N ASP A 129 6.96 2.21 -10.64
CA ASP A 129 6.46 3.29 -11.47
C ASP A 129 5.25 2.85 -12.34
N GLU A 130 4.73 3.75 -13.16
CA GLU A 130 3.57 3.55 -14.03
C GLU A 130 3.82 2.56 -15.17
N LYS A 131 5.08 2.17 -15.43
CA LYS A 131 5.47 1.16 -16.40
C LYS A 131 5.70 -0.21 -15.74
N GLY A 132 5.64 -0.26 -14.41
CA GLY A 132 5.92 -1.45 -13.62
C GLY A 132 7.41 -1.63 -13.36
N ASP A 133 8.26 -0.61 -13.61
CA ASP A 133 9.66 -0.68 -13.23
C ASP A 133 9.79 -0.50 -11.70
N LEU A 134 10.62 -1.34 -11.07
CA LEU A 134 10.86 -1.29 -9.63
C LEU A 134 11.58 0.03 -9.28
N ILE A 135 10.96 0.85 -8.43
CA ILE A 135 11.61 1.99 -7.79
C ILE A 135 12.44 1.49 -6.62
N GLY A 136 11.83 0.73 -5.70
CA GLY A 136 12.55 0.03 -4.65
C GLY A 136 11.72 -0.34 -3.42
N PRO A 137 12.27 -1.22 -2.55
CA PRO A 137 11.71 -1.54 -1.25
C PRO A 137 12.16 -0.57 -0.16
N ILE A 138 11.25 -0.23 0.75
CA ILE A 138 11.50 0.49 2.00
C ILE A 138 11.20 -0.48 3.16
N PRO A 139 12.22 -1.09 3.80
CA PRO A 139 11.99 -2.06 4.86
C PRO A 139 11.52 -1.45 6.17
N GLY A 140 10.72 -2.22 6.89
CA GLY A 140 10.29 -1.97 8.27
C GLY A 140 8.91 -1.34 8.39
N TYR A 141 8.40 -1.36 9.62
CA TYR A 141 7.15 -0.72 10.01
C TYR A 141 7.22 0.81 9.82
N ARG A 142 6.10 1.42 9.42
CA ARG A 142 5.90 2.87 9.30
C ARG A 142 4.53 3.20 9.87
N ASN A 143 4.45 4.14 10.81
CA ASN A 143 3.16 4.67 11.27
C ASN A 143 2.52 5.60 10.18
N PRO A 144 1.27 6.11 10.37
CA PRO A 144 0.61 6.97 9.38
C PRO A 144 1.43 8.15 8.86
N HIS A 145 2.07 8.94 9.73
CA HIS A 145 2.92 10.06 9.31
C HIS A 145 4.15 9.58 8.54
N GLN A 146 4.81 8.53 9.04
CA GLN A 146 6.01 8.01 8.40
C GLN A 146 5.72 7.41 7.02
N ILE A 147 4.58 6.73 6.84
CA ILE A 147 4.20 6.19 5.53
C ILE A 147 3.74 7.29 4.57
N GLU A 148 3.09 8.34 5.09
CA GLU A 148 2.66 9.50 4.30
C GLU A 148 3.81 10.10 3.51
N LEU A 149 4.95 10.32 4.16
CA LEU A 149 6.17 10.84 3.54
C LEU A 149 6.55 10.03 2.30
N PHE A 150 6.65 8.70 2.43
CA PHE A 150 7.02 7.83 1.30
C PHE A 150 5.93 7.78 0.22
N LEU A 151 4.66 7.73 0.61
CA LEU A 151 3.54 7.73 -0.33
C LEU A 151 3.51 9.01 -1.17
N LYS A 152 3.81 10.18 -0.60
CA LYS A 152 3.88 11.44 -1.35
C LYS A 152 5.17 11.54 -2.16
N LEU A 153 6.32 11.26 -1.55
CA LEU A 153 7.65 11.23 -2.19
C LEU A 153 7.66 10.44 -3.52
N PHE A 154 7.08 9.24 -3.52
CA PHE A 154 7.05 8.41 -4.72
C PHE A 154 5.93 8.76 -5.68
N LYS A 155 4.78 9.25 -5.20
CA LYS A 155 3.68 9.70 -6.06
C LYS A 155 4.09 10.93 -6.86
N ASP A 156 4.75 11.89 -6.21
CA ASP A 156 5.14 13.18 -6.78
C ASP A 156 6.50 13.14 -7.49
N GLU A 157 7.18 11.98 -7.41
CA GLU A 157 8.50 11.75 -8.01
C GLU A 157 9.63 12.63 -7.46
N ASP A 158 9.43 13.22 -6.28
CA ASP A 158 10.42 14.05 -5.58
C ASP A 158 11.75 13.29 -5.37
N TYR A 159 11.69 11.95 -5.24
CA TYR A 159 12.86 11.08 -5.10
C TYR A 159 13.86 11.22 -6.25
N LYS A 160 13.43 11.67 -7.45
CA LYS A 160 14.32 11.90 -8.60
C LYS A 160 15.28 13.07 -8.39
N GLN A 161 14.95 13.99 -7.48
CA GLN A 161 15.79 15.15 -7.14
C GLN A 161 16.62 14.90 -5.87
N ILE A 162 16.27 13.88 -5.08
CA ILE A 162 16.94 13.54 -3.82
C ILE A 162 18.02 12.50 -4.10
N ASN A 163 19.26 12.96 -4.22
CA ASN A 163 20.40 12.12 -4.63
C ASN A 163 21.41 11.85 -3.51
N THR A 164 21.19 12.40 -2.30
CA THR A 164 22.06 12.20 -1.14
C THR A 164 21.26 11.96 0.13
N PRO A 165 21.85 11.29 1.15
CA PRO A 165 21.23 11.15 2.47
C PRO A 165 20.89 12.50 3.11
N GLU A 166 21.72 13.52 2.92
CA GLU A 166 21.51 14.86 3.46
C GLU A 166 20.30 15.53 2.83
N ALA A 167 20.15 15.44 1.50
CA ALA A 167 18.98 15.96 0.79
C ALA A 167 17.69 15.25 1.23
N PHE A 168 17.76 13.92 1.47
CA PHE A 168 16.61 13.18 1.99
C PHE A 168 16.25 13.61 3.41
N LYS A 169 17.26 13.88 4.25
CA LYS A 169 17.05 14.39 5.59
C LYS A 169 16.36 15.76 5.55
N GLU A 170 16.83 16.68 4.72
CA GLU A 170 16.23 18.01 4.54
C GLU A 170 14.78 17.93 4.04
N TYR A 171 14.52 17.06 3.06
CA TYR A 171 13.16 16.78 2.60
C TYR A 171 12.28 16.26 3.75
N SER A 172 12.79 15.30 4.53
CA SER A 172 12.05 14.69 5.63
C SER A 172 11.77 15.69 6.76
N ASP A 173 12.73 16.56 7.08
CA ASP A 173 12.59 17.57 8.15
C ASP A 173 11.61 18.68 7.75
N SER A 174 11.50 18.99 6.46
CA SER A 174 10.56 19.99 5.92
C SER A 174 9.17 19.41 5.59
N PHE A 175 9.03 18.08 5.61
CA PHE A 175 7.79 17.40 5.30
C PHE A 175 6.72 17.67 6.37
N THR A 176 5.57 18.19 5.94
CA THR A 176 4.41 18.44 6.82
C THR A 176 3.38 17.35 6.61
N ASN A 177 3.09 16.59 7.68
CA ASN A 177 2.09 15.52 7.65
C ASN A 177 0.68 16.11 7.61
N GLU A 178 -0.19 15.49 6.81
CA GLU A 178 -1.61 15.79 6.69
C GLU A 178 -2.49 14.65 7.19
N PHE A 179 -1.95 13.42 7.27
CA PHE A 179 -2.70 12.26 7.73
C PHE A 179 -2.88 12.31 9.24
N GLU A 180 -4.03 11.85 9.73
CA GLU A 180 -4.24 11.65 11.16
C GLU A 180 -3.20 10.66 11.73
N PRO A 181 -2.69 10.88 12.96
CA PRO A 181 -1.75 9.96 13.60
C PRO A 181 -2.41 8.59 13.87
N ALA A 182 -1.60 7.61 14.23
CA ALA A 182 -2.15 6.35 14.75
C ALA A 182 -2.91 6.61 16.06
N ASN A 183 -4.05 5.95 16.22
CA ASN A 183 -4.84 5.95 17.46
C ASN A 183 -4.09 5.33 18.63
#